data_AF-A0A2V8SPD9-F1
#
_entry.id   AF-A0A2V8SPD9-F1
#
_cell.length_a   1.000
_cell.length_b   1.000
_cell.length_c   1.000
_cell.angle_alpha   90.00
_cell.angle_beta   90.00
_cell.angle_gamma   90.00
#
_symmetry.space_group_name_H-M   'P 1'
#
loop_
_entity.id
_entity.type
_entity.pdbx_description
1 polymer ?
#
loop_
_entity_poly.entity_id
_entity_poly.type
_entity_poly.pdbx_seq_one_letter_code
_entity_poly.pdbx_strand_id
1 'polypeptide(L)'
;MKREFLPPNRQGIIIDTIAIVANLVLFPFVLSRVGSLFQQSFAENGPAFLTLAGLMLFILGARLVGLYLKRFPLQTRLERSGQTSFPMYFFLLNIGVFVLNSAFVVVLVTAAAGRLGLVETNYSGQPKDSPLLMGIGVFLMLVLMCSEIFLIYRLSRPLSDREKDLRAEGNWMFDSRGEFAADFGLFAYMMVWQVFYNDTARLLMTPPEGTPDSWEYRIFSAVFVFIVFLLFYLSPRTVFLIEDRKYLGTWVFIFGVYLASVVRFW
;
A
#
# COMPACT_ATOMS: atom_id res chain seq x y z
N MET A 1 23.59 -26.73 -5.62
CA MET A 1 22.48 -26.56 -4.65
C MET A 1 21.18 -26.39 -5.43
N LYS A 2 20.19 -27.27 -5.23
CA LYS A 2 18.84 -27.07 -5.77
C LYS A 2 18.20 -25.90 -5.01
N ARG A 3 17.90 -24.79 -5.69
CA ARG A 3 17.08 -23.73 -5.10
C ARG A 3 15.65 -24.25 -5.01
N GLU A 4 15.09 -24.22 -3.82
CA GLU A 4 13.67 -24.51 -3.60
C GLU A 4 12.81 -23.54 -4.43
N PHE A 5 11.72 -24.03 -5.03
CA PHE A 5 10.85 -23.23 -5.88
C PHE A 5 9.87 -22.36 -5.07
N LEU A 6 9.37 -22.86 -3.94
CA LEU A 6 8.41 -22.19 -3.06
C LEU A 6 8.97 -21.96 -1.66
N PRO A 7 8.57 -20.86 -0.98
CA PRO A 7 8.94 -20.62 0.40
C PRO A 7 8.26 -21.60 1.37
N PRO A 8 8.91 -21.96 2.50
CA PRO A 8 8.29 -22.75 3.56
C PRO A 8 7.14 -21.99 4.24
N ASN A 9 7.27 -20.66 4.42
CA ASN A 9 6.15 -19.81 4.80
C ASN A 9 5.38 -19.39 3.54
N ARG A 10 4.14 -19.86 3.38
CA ARG A 10 3.31 -19.61 2.19
C ARG A 10 2.44 -18.36 2.28
N GLN A 11 2.51 -17.58 3.36
CA GLN A 11 1.67 -16.38 3.54
C GLN A 11 1.73 -15.43 2.34
N GLY A 12 2.94 -15.13 1.86
CA GLY A 12 3.12 -14.27 0.69
C GLY A 12 2.44 -14.81 -0.58
N ILE A 13 2.62 -16.10 -0.86
CA ILE A 13 2.00 -16.78 -2.02
C ILE A 13 0.47 -16.80 -1.90
N ILE A 14 -0.07 -17.01 -0.69
CA ILE A 14 -1.51 -16.96 -0.43
C ILE A 14 -2.04 -15.56 -0.74
N ILE A 15 -1.35 -14.52 -0.27
CA ILE A 15 -1.71 -13.13 -0.57
C ILE A 15 -1.69 -12.87 -2.08
N ASP A 16 -0.63 -13.30 -2.78
CA ASP A 16 -0.52 -13.12 -4.23
C ASP A 16 -1.64 -13.89 -4.97
N THR A 17 -2.00 -15.09 -4.52
CA THR A 17 -3.12 -15.86 -5.07
C THR A 17 -4.45 -15.15 -4.87
N ILE A 18 -4.71 -14.63 -3.66
CA ILE A 18 -5.91 -13.84 -3.37
C ILE A 18 -5.94 -12.58 -4.23
N ALA A 19 -4.81 -11.91 -4.42
CA ALA A 19 -4.71 -10.73 -5.27
C ALA A 19 -5.00 -11.08 -6.74
N ILE A 20 -4.51 -12.22 -7.26
CA ILE A 20 -4.86 -12.70 -8.61
C ILE A 20 -6.38 -12.89 -8.73
N VAL A 21 -6.99 -13.64 -7.81
CA VAL A 21 -8.45 -13.89 -7.82
C VAL A 21 -9.22 -12.58 -7.70
N ALA A 22 -8.78 -11.66 -6.85
CA ALA A 22 -9.41 -10.37 -6.69
C ALA A 22 -9.29 -9.51 -7.95
N ASN A 23 -8.16 -9.50 -8.65
CA ASN A 23 -7.98 -8.80 -9.92
C ASN A 23 -8.93 -9.30 -11.01
N LEU A 24 -9.09 -10.62 -11.11
CA LEU A 24 -9.94 -11.24 -12.12
C LEU A 24 -11.43 -11.12 -11.80
N VAL A 25 -11.82 -11.27 -10.53
CA VAL A 25 -13.23 -11.41 -10.14
C VAL A 25 -13.72 -10.19 -9.38
N LEU A 26 -13.07 -9.81 -8.28
CA LEU A 26 -13.61 -8.84 -7.31
C LEU A 26 -13.49 -7.39 -7.79
N PHE A 27 -12.32 -6.98 -8.27
CA PHE A 27 -12.04 -5.59 -8.59
C PHE A 27 -12.85 -5.02 -9.75
N PRO A 28 -13.23 -5.77 -10.80
CA PRO A 28 -14.22 -5.28 -11.77
C PRO A 28 -15.52 -4.78 -11.11
N PHE A 29 -16.05 -5.54 -10.14
CA PHE A 29 -17.25 -5.13 -9.40
C PHE A 29 -16.97 -3.97 -8.44
N VAL A 30 -15.87 -4.04 -7.68
CA VAL A 30 -15.50 -2.98 -6.73
C VAL A 30 -15.28 -1.66 -7.45
N LEU A 31 -14.56 -1.64 -8.57
CA LEU A 31 -14.29 -0.41 -9.33
C LEU A 31 -15.57 0.21 -9.91
N SER A 32 -16.56 -0.59 -10.30
CA SER A 32 -17.86 -0.03 -10.72
C SER A 32 -18.58 0.74 -9.61
N ARG A 33 -18.32 0.40 -8.34
CA ARG A 33 -18.94 1.01 -7.15
C ARG A 33 -18.07 2.07 -6.48
N VAL A 34 -16.75 1.88 -6.52
CA VAL A 34 -15.77 2.79 -5.91
C VAL A 34 -15.32 3.87 -6.90
N GLY A 35 -15.37 3.61 -8.21
CA GLY A 35 -15.09 4.62 -9.24
C GLY A 35 -16.02 5.83 -9.15
N SER A 36 -17.30 5.62 -8.81
CA SER A 36 -18.23 6.72 -8.53
C SER A 36 -17.87 7.48 -7.25
N LEU A 37 -17.38 6.80 -6.20
CA LEU A 37 -16.86 7.46 -5.00
C LEU A 37 -15.63 8.29 -5.31
N PHE A 38 -14.69 7.82 -6.13
CA PHE A 38 -13.53 8.60 -6.54
C PHE A 38 -13.93 9.83 -7.35
N GLN A 39 -14.75 9.65 -8.39
CA GLN A 39 -15.22 10.77 -9.20
C GLN A 39 -15.99 11.79 -8.37
N GLN A 40 -16.91 11.37 -7.50
CA GLN A 40 -17.64 12.27 -6.60
C GLN A 40 -16.72 12.93 -5.56
N SER A 41 -15.72 12.20 -5.05
CA SER A 41 -14.75 12.74 -4.09
C SER A 41 -13.94 13.88 -4.69
N PHE A 42 -13.48 13.73 -5.93
CA PHE A 42 -12.67 14.75 -6.61
C PHE A 42 -13.51 15.86 -7.26
N ALA A 43 -14.74 15.57 -7.69
CA ALA A 43 -15.59 16.56 -8.36
C ALA A 43 -16.37 17.45 -7.38
N GLU A 44 -16.84 16.91 -6.25
CA GLU A 44 -17.80 17.62 -5.39
C GLU A 44 -17.24 18.01 -4.00
N ASN A 45 -16.02 17.58 -3.64
CA ASN A 45 -15.45 17.78 -2.28
C ASN A 45 -16.46 17.46 -1.15
N GLY A 46 -17.35 16.49 -1.42
CA GLY A 46 -18.52 16.16 -0.61
C GLY A 46 -18.24 15.08 0.46
N PRO A 47 -19.29 14.43 1.02
CA PRO A 47 -19.13 13.40 2.05
C PRO A 47 -18.29 12.20 1.58
N ALA A 48 -18.31 11.92 0.27
CA ALA A 48 -17.52 10.87 -0.36
C ALA A 48 -16.02 11.09 -0.17
N PHE A 49 -15.55 12.34 -0.29
CA PHE A 49 -14.14 12.68 -0.13
C PHE A 49 -13.63 12.36 1.28
N LEU A 50 -14.37 12.75 2.32
CA LEU A 50 -14.00 12.45 3.70
C LEU A 50 -14.04 10.95 4.00
N THR A 51 -14.98 10.22 3.39
CA THR A 51 -15.08 8.77 3.51
C THR A 51 -13.83 8.10 2.93
N LEU A 52 -13.44 8.49 1.71
CA LEU A 52 -12.24 7.97 1.05
C LEU A 52 -10.98 8.30 1.85
N ALA A 53 -10.88 9.52 2.34
CA ALA A 53 -9.71 9.98 3.04
C ALA A 53 -9.59 9.39 4.47
N GLY A 54 -10.71 9.22 5.17
CA GLY A 54 -10.78 8.46 6.42
C GLY A 54 -10.40 6.99 6.24
N LEU A 55 -10.84 6.36 5.13
CA LEU A 55 -10.43 5.01 4.75
C LEU A 55 -8.90 4.94 4.54
N MET A 56 -8.30 5.92 3.85
CA MET A 56 -6.85 5.99 3.64
C MET A 56 -6.07 6.13 4.95
N LEU A 57 -6.51 7.01 5.87
CA LEU A 57 -5.88 7.13 7.19
C LEU A 57 -6.01 5.85 8.01
N PHE A 58 -7.18 5.23 8.00
CA PHE A 58 -7.42 3.96 8.70
C PHE A 58 -6.46 2.88 8.21
N ILE A 59 -6.30 2.77 6.89
CA ILE A 59 -5.44 1.79 6.25
C ILE A 59 -3.96 2.08 6.49
N LEU A 60 -3.56 3.35 6.46
CA LEU A 60 -2.21 3.76 6.82
C LEU A 60 -1.90 3.43 8.29
N GLY A 61 -2.85 3.69 9.20
CA GLY A 61 -2.76 3.27 10.60
C GLY A 61 -2.63 1.75 10.75
N ALA A 62 -3.45 0.99 10.02
CA ALA A 62 -3.38 -0.47 9.99
C ALA A 62 -2.03 -0.98 9.48
N ARG A 63 -1.41 -0.29 8.51
CA ARG A 63 -0.05 -0.58 8.05
C ARG A 63 1.00 -0.28 9.12
N LEU A 64 0.95 0.88 9.77
CA LEU A 64 1.93 1.22 10.82
C LEU A 64 1.87 0.22 11.97
N VAL A 65 0.66 -0.12 12.42
CA VAL A 65 0.43 -1.16 13.43
C VAL A 65 0.91 -2.52 12.94
N GLY A 66 0.59 -2.88 11.69
CA GLY A 66 1.04 -4.13 11.08
C GLY A 66 2.56 -4.25 10.98
N LEU A 67 3.25 -3.18 10.58
CA LEU A 67 4.72 -3.13 10.54
C LEU A 67 5.32 -3.29 11.94
N TYR A 68 4.74 -2.62 12.93
CA TYR A 68 5.19 -2.72 14.32
C TYR A 68 5.04 -4.14 14.87
N LEU A 69 3.86 -4.74 14.72
CA LEU A 69 3.55 -6.07 15.23
C LEU A 69 4.30 -7.17 14.45
N LYS A 70 4.44 -7.06 13.12
CA LYS A 70 5.13 -8.08 12.30
C LYS A 70 6.62 -8.17 12.61
N ARG A 71 7.21 -7.15 13.23
CA ARG A 71 8.65 -7.09 13.51
C ARG A 71 9.16 -8.26 14.35
N PHE A 72 8.48 -8.58 15.44
CA PHE A 72 8.93 -9.61 16.38
C PHE A 72 8.93 -11.02 15.77
N PRO A 73 7.83 -11.50 15.17
CA PRO A 73 7.81 -12.80 14.51
C PRO A 73 8.76 -12.85 13.31
N LEU A 74 8.86 -11.78 12.52
CA LEU A 74 9.78 -11.70 11.39
C LEU A 74 11.25 -11.81 11.83
N GLN A 75 11.69 -11.02 12.81
CA GLN A 75 13.07 -11.04 13.30
C GLN A 75 13.46 -12.41 13.86
N THR A 76 12.54 -13.09 14.56
CA THR A 76 12.75 -14.47 15.02
C THR A 76 13.09 -15.42 13.89
N ARG A 77 12.38 -15.30 12.76
CA ARG A 77 12.60 -16.17 11.60
C ARG A 77 13.88 -15.79 10.86
N LEU A 78 14.20 -14.50 10.79
CA LEU A 78 15.43 -14.01 10.20
C LEU A 78 16.66 -14.51 10.96
N GLU A 79 16.65 -14.41 12.29
CA GLU A 79 17.70 -14.95 13.17
C GLU A 79 17.92 -16.46 12.94
N ARG A 80 16.84 -17.25 12.84
CA ARG A 80 16.92 -18.69 12.54
C ARG A 80 17.47 -19.00 11.14
N SER A 81 17.19 -18.12 10.18
CA SER A 81 17.58 -18.32 8.78
C SER A 81 18.99 -17.80 8.43
N GLY A 82 19.66 -17.13 9.37
CA GLY A 82 20.99 -16.52 9.17
C GLY A 82 20.99 -15.32 8.20
N GLN A 83 19.83 -14.80 7.81
CA GLN A 83 19.72 -13.62 6.94
C GLN A 83 19.63 -12.36 7.81
N THR A 84 20.75 -11.65 7.92
CA THR A 84 20.87 -10.48 8.82
C THR A 84 20.67 -9.13 8.14
N SER A 85 20.52 -9.07 6.80
CA SER A 85 20.47 -7.79 6.08
C SER A 85 19.34 -7.65 5.06
N PHE A 86 18.79 -6.44 5.04
CA PHE A 86 17.71 -6.03 4.16
C PHE A 86 18.25 -5.29 2.92
N PRO A 87 17.80 -5.63 1.69
CA PRO A 87 18.26 -4.96 0.48
C PRO A 87 17.77 -3.52 0.40
N MET A 88 18.68 -2.60 0.11
CA MET A 88 18.42 -1.16 0.06
C MET A 88 17.36 -0.76 -0.98
N TYR A 89 17.20 -1.53 -2.08
CA TYR A 89 16.22 -1.21 -3.11
C TYR A 89 14.75 -1.31 -2.63
N PHE A 90 14.46 -2.13 -1.61
CA PHE A 90 13.12 -2.16 -1.01
C PHE A 90 12.81 -0.89 -0.23
N PHE A 91 13.83 -0.24 0.32
CA PHE A 91 13.67 1.05 0.96
C PHE A 91 13.28 2.13 -0.07
N LEU A 92 13.99 2.19 -1.20
CA LEU A 92 13.70 3.12 -2.29
C LEU A 92 12.28 2.95 -2.86
N LEU A 93 11.84 1.70 -3.02
CA LEU A 93 10.50 1.39 -3.52
C LEU A 93 9.39 1.87 -2.57
N ASN A 94 9.63 1.79 -1.25
CA ASN A 94 8.70 2.33 -0.25
C ASN A 94 8.67 3.86 -0.24
N ILE A 95 9.75 4.57 -0.61
CA ILE A 95 9.75 6.04 -0.76
C ILE A 95 8.75 6.49 -1.85
N GLY A 96 8.61 5.75 -2.95
CA GLY A 96 7.67 6.10 -4.02
C GLY A 96 6.20 6.06 -3.58
N VAL A 97 5.77 4.97 -2.94
CA VAL A 97 4.40 4.85 -2.37
C VAL A 97 4.15 5.84 -1.26
N PHE A 98 5.20 6.14 -0.50
CA PHE A 98 5.20 7.13 0.54
C PHE A 98 4.93 8.56 0.03
N VAL A 99 5.52 8.97 -1.11
CA VAL A 99 5.21 10.28 -1.74
C VAL A 99 3.74 10.35 -2.15
N LEU A 100 3.19 9.25 -2.64
CA LEU A 100 1.79 9.18 -3.04
C LEU A 100 0.83 9.23 -1.85
N ASN A 101 1.07 8.44 -0.80
CA ASN A 101 0.34 8.53 0.48
C ASN A 101 0.35 9.96 1.03
N SER A 102 1.48 10.63 0.89
CA SER A 102 1.72 11.96 1.42
C SER A 102 0.83 13.01 0.75
N ALA A 103 0.70 12.95 -0.58
CA ALA A 103 -0.23 13.79 -1.32
C ALA A 103 -1.68 13.61 -0.82
N PHE A 104 -2.12 12.38 -0.57
CA PHE A 104 -3.47 12.12 -0.06
C PHE A 104 -3.73 12.71 1.34
N VAL A 105 -2.77 12.63 2.25
CA VAL A 105 -2.90 13.19 3.62
C VAL A 105 -3.07 14.71 3.60
N VAL A 106 -2.32 15.42 2.74
CA VAL A 106 -2.44 16.89 2.62
C VAL A 106 -3.81 17.30 2.10
N VAL A 107 -4.32 16.60 1.09
CA VAL A 107 -5.66 16.89 0.53
C VAL A 107 -6.74 16.60 1.59
N LEU A 108 -6.58 15.54 2.38
CA LEU A 108 -7.51 15.20 3.45
C LEU A 108 -7.64 16.27 4.53
N VAL A 109 -6.52 16.72 5.08
CA VAL A 109 -6.51 17.68 6.20
C VAL A 109 -7.15 19.00 5.75
N THR A 110 -6.85 19.42 4.53
CA THR A 110 -7.44 20.62 3.91
C THR A 110 -8.97 20.50 3.80
N ALA A 111 -9.48 19.37 3.32
CA ALA A 111 -10.92 19.17 3.16
C ALA A 111 -11.68 19.00 4.49
N ALA A 112 -11.10 18.26 5.45
CA ALA A 112 -11.70 18.06 6.77
C ALA A 112 -11.86 19.38 7.52
N ALA A 113 -10.84 20.24 7.44
CA ALA A 113 -10.89 21.53 8.09
C ALA A 113 -11.88 22.50 7.43
N GLY A 114 -12.03 22.47 6.10
CA GLY A 114 -13.08 23.21 5.41
C GLY A 114 -14.48 22.82 5.88
N ARG A 115 -14.74 21.52 6.08
CA ARG A 115 -16.01 21.01 6.60
C ARG A 115 -16.33 21.40 8.03
N LEU A 116 -15.33 21.45 8.89
CA LEU A 116 -15.51 21.82 10.29
C LEU A 116 -15.68 23.34 10.49
N GLY A 117 -15.74 24.12 9.40
CA GLY A 117 -15.80 25.59 9.48
C GLY A 117 -14.54 26.21 10.08
N LEU A 118 -13.44 25.45 10.12
CA LEU A 118 -12.14 25.92 10.62
C LEU A 118 -11.41 26.77 9.58
N VAL A 119 -12.03 26.97 8.41
CA VAL A 119 -11.51 27.74 7.29
C VAL A 119 -12.60 28.59 6.70
N GLU A 120 -12.26 29.83 6.36
CA GLU A 120 -13.12 30.67 5.53
C GLU A 120 -13.44 29.92 4.24
N THR A 121 -14.71 29.82 3.87
CA THR A 121 -15.09 29.33 2.55
C THR A 121 -15.25 30.51 1.60
N ASN A 122 -14.88 30.35 0.33
CA ASN A 122 -15.23 31.31 -0.71
C ASN A 122 -16.75 31.30 -0.97
N TYR A 123 -17.22 32.20 -1.85
CA TYR A 123 -18.63 32.32 -2.20
C TYR A 123 -19.25 31.05 -2.83
N SER A 124 -18.44 30.13 -3.34
CA SER A 124 -18.86 28.82 -3.84
C SER A 124 -18.86 27.71 -2.78
N GLY A 125 -18.63 28.05 -1.50
CA GLY A 125 -18.59 27.11 -0.39
C GLY A 125 -17.31 26.27 -0.34
N GLN A 126 -16.30 26.58 -1.15
CA GLN A 126 -15.01 25.90 -1.12
C GLN A 126 -14.12 26.49 -0.03
N PRO A 127 -13.39 25.68 0.74
CA PRO A 127 -12.43 26.20 1.70
C PRO A 127 -11.39 27.05 0.99
N LYS A 128 -11.23 28.30 1.44
CA LYS A 128 -10.19 29.21 1.03
C LYS A 128 -8.85 28.62 1.49
N ASP A 129 -7.83 28.64 0.63
CA ASP A 129 -6.54 28.06 0.98
C ASP A 129 -6.02 28.66 2.30
N SER A 130 -5.92 27.80 3.33
CA SER A 130 -5.40 28.17 4.64
C SER A 130 -3.98 27.63 4.78
N PRO A 131 -2.96 28.52 4.80
CA PRO A 131 -1.57 28.13 4.98
C PRO A 131 -1.35 27.33 6.26
N LEU A 132 -2.12 27.60 7.32
CA LEU A 132 -2.04 26.89 8.59
C LEU A 132 -2.45 25.43 8.44
N LEU A 133 -3.54 25.15 7.73
CA LEU A 133 -4.04 23.79 7.56
C LEU A 133 -3.27 22.99 6.54
N MET A 134 -2.80 23.65 5.49
CA MET A 134 -1.78 23.07 4.63
C MET A 134 -0.53 22.72 5.47
N GLY A 135 -0.12 23.59 6.39
CA GLY A 135 0.95 23.35 7.35
C GLY A 135 0.71 22.15 8.27
N ILE A 136 -0.49 22.03 8.85
CA ILE A 136 -0.88 20.87 9.69
C ILE A 136 -0.93 19.59 8.86
N GLY A 137 -1.48 19.66 7.64
CA GLY A 137 -1.53 18.54 6.71
C GLY A 137 -0.15 18.03 6.35
N VAL A 138 0.75 18.95 5.99
CA VAL A 138 2.17 18.66 5.72
C VAL A 138 2.87 18.14 6.97
N PHE A 139 2.59 18.67 8.16
CA PHE A 139 3.19 18.16 9.40
C PHE A 139 2.73 16.73 9.73
N LEU A 140 1.42 16.45 9.69
CA LEU A 140 0.87 15.11 9.91
C LEU A 140 1.40 14.12 8.87
N MET A 141 1.47 14.55 7.62
CA MET A 141 2.10 13.83 6.53
C MET A 141 3.55 13.48 6.90
N LEU A 142 4.38 14.45 7.29
CA LEU A 142 5.78 14.23 7.71
C LEU A 142 5.92 13.30 8.92
N VAL A 143 5.01 13.37 9.90
CA VAL A 143 5.04 12.47 11.06
C VAL A 143 4.73 11.02 10.67
N LEU A 144 3.67 10.82 9.87
CA LEU A 144 3.28 9.49 9.38
C LEU A 144 4.37 8.90 8.48
N MET A 145 4.93 9.75 7.62
CA MET A 145 6.10 9.47 6.78
C MET A 145 7.28 8.98 7.63
N CYS A 146 7.77 9.82 8.54
CA CYS A 146 8.91 9.47 9.38
C CYS A 146 8.65 8.18 10.19
N SER A 147 7.41 7.97 10.64
CA SER A 147 7.01 6.76 11.36
C SER A 147 7.09 5.51 10.48
N GLU A 148 6.58 5.56 9.26
CA GLU A 148 6.64 4.42 8.32
C GLU A 148 8.09 4.07 7.96
N ILE A 149 8.88 5.07 7.56
CA ILE A 149 10.30 4.90 7.23
C ILE A 149 11.06 4.34 8.43
N PHE A 150 10.81 4.89 9.62
CA PHE A 150 11.43 4.43 10.85
C PHE A 150 11.06 2.98 11.17
N LEU A 151 9.80 2.57 11.00
CA LEU A 151 9.37 1.20 11.23
C LEU A 151 9.97 0.22 10.22
N ILE A 152 10.03 0.57 8.94
CA ILE A 152 10.69 -0.23 7.90
C ILE A 152 12.20 -0.34 8.19
N TYR A 153 12.85 0.76 8.56
CA TYR A 153 14.24 0.75 8.99
C TYR A 153 14.44 -0.16 10.21
N ARG A 154 13.56 -0.07 11.21
CA ARG A 154 13.60 -0.92 12.40
C ARG A 154 13.34 -2.39 12.07
N LEU A 155 12.49 -2.70 11.10
CA LEU A 155 12.30 -4.06 10.57
C LEU A 155 13.57 -4.64 9.96
N SER A 156 14.47 -3.81 9.43
CA SER A 156 15.77 -4.25 8.90
C SER A 156 16.86 -4.44 9.94
N ARG A 157 16.61 -4.07 11.21
CA ARG A 157 17.59 -4.15 12.30
C ARG A 157 17.22 -5.25 13.29
N PRO A 158 18.22 -5.94 13.88
CA PRO A 158 17.98 -6.94 14.92
C PRO A 158 17.25 -6.32 16.12
N LEU A 159 16.58 -7.16 16.90
CA LEU A 159 15.92 -6.74 18.13
C LEU A 159 16.96 -6.28 19.16
N SER A 160 16.72 -5.13 19.79
CA SER A 160 17.51 -4.69 20.95
C SER A 160 17.27 -5.61 22.14
N ASP A 161 18.18 -5.64 23.11
CA ASP A 161 18.05 -6.53 24.27
C ASP A 161 16.77 -6.24 25.07
N ARG A 162 16.42 -4.97 25.24
CA ARG A 162 15.13 -4.57 25.83
C ARG A 162 13.91 -5.11 25.09
N GLU A 163 13.97 -5.21 23.77
CA GLU A 163 12.86 -5.77 22.96
C GLU A 163 12.78 -7.30 23.08
N LYS A 164 13.91 -7.96 23.31
CA LYS A 164 13.94 -9.40 23.61
C LYS A 164 13.33 -9.67 24.98
N ASP A 165 13.60 -8.80 25.96
CA ASP A 165 13.00 -8.89 27.29
C ASP A 165 11.49 -8.70 27.25
N LEU A 166 11.01 -7.64 26.57
CA LEU A 166 9.56 -7.41 26.38
C LEU A 166 8.86 -8.58 25.69
N ARG A 167 9.55 -9.25 24.77
CA ARG A 167 9.02 -10.46 24.14
C ARG A 167 8.92 -11.62 25.13
N ALA A 168 9.92 -11.78 26.01
CA ALA A 168 9.93 -12.84 27.01
C ALA A 168 8.78 -12.70 28.03
N GLU A 169 8.24 -11.50 28.21
CA GLU A 169 7.05 -11.24 29.05
C GLU A 169 5.76 -11.89 28.52
N GLY A 170 5.73 -12.41 27.28
CA GLY A 170 4.62 -13.24 26.77
C GLY A 170 3.34 -12.48 26.42
N ASN A 171 3.42 -11.17 26.13
CA ASN A 171 2.28 -10.37 25.70
C ASN A 171 1.71 -10.86 24.34
N TRP A 172 0.39 -10.76 24.15
CA TRP A 172 -0.32 -11.22 22.95
C TRP A 172 0.21 -10.58 21.65
N MET A 173 0.77 -9.37 21.76
CA MET A 173 1.40 -8.64 20.65
C MET A 173 2.57 -9.41 20.01
N PHE A 174 3.18 -10.34 20.76
CA PHE A 174 4.37 -11.10 20.35
C PHE A 174 4.07 -12.56 20.00
N ASP A 175 2.81 -12.98 20.10
CA ASP A 175 2.34 -14.33 19.81
C ASP A 175 1.66 -14.42 18.42
N SER A 176 1.24 -15.62 18.04
CA SER A 176 0.47 -15.94 16.82
C SER A 176 -0.71 -15.01 16.57
N ARG A 177 -1.39 -14.54 17.62
CA ARG A 177 -2.51 -13.58 17.52
C ARG A 177 -2.05 -12.22 17.01
N GLY A 178 -0.93 -11.72 17.55
CA GLY A 178 -0.30 -10.48 17.10
C GLY A 178 0.18 -10.57 15.66
N GLU A 179 0.77 -11.72 15.28
CA GLU A 179 1.16 -11.98 13.89
C GLU A 179 -0.05 -11.99 12.94
N PHE A 180 -1.15 -12.65 13.31
CA PHE A 180 -2.36 -12.65 12.50
C PHE A 180 -2.94 -11.25 12.32
N ALA A 181 -3.02 -10.45 13.40
CA ALA A 181 -3.47 -9.07 13.32
C ALA A 181 -2.57 -8.21 12.43
N ALA A 182 -1.25 -8.43 12.51
CA ALA A 182 -0.28 -7.75 11.66
C ALA A 182 -0.47 -8.09 10.17
N ASP A 183 -0.61 -9.39 9.87
CA ASP A 183 -0.79 -9.88 8.51
C ASP A 183 -2.10 -9.40 7.91
N PHE A 184 -3.18 -9.38 8.70
CA PHE A 184 -4.46 -8.84 8.27
C PHE A 184 -4.38 -7.34 7.96
N GLY A 185 -3.72 -6.55 8.82
CA GLY A 185 -3.54 -5.11 8.60
C GLY A 185 -2.71 -4.81 7.35
N LEU A 186 -1.60 -5.52 7.17
CA LEU A 186 -0.76 -5.40 5.97
C LEU A 186 -1.49 -5.87 4.70
N PHE A 187 -2.26 -6.95 4.79
CA PHE A 187 -3.07 -7.47 3.70
C PHE A 187 -4.17 -6.48 3.29
N ALA A 188 -4.91 -5.91 4.26
CA ALA A 188 -5.92 -4.90 3.98
C ALA A 188 -5.30 -3.67 3.29
N TYR A 189 -4.13 -3.24 3.75
CA TYR A 189 -3.37 -2.16 3.09
C TYR A 189 -3.00 -2.50 1.64
N MET A 190 -2.50 -3.72 1.39
CA MET A 190 -2.21 -4.18 0.04
C MET A 190 -3.45 -4.18 -0.86
N MET A 191 -4.58 -4.68 -0.36
CA MET A 191 -5.81 -4.79 -1.14
C MET A 191 -6.38 -3.44 -1.54
N VAL A 192 -6.28 -2.44 -0.67
CA VAL A 192 -6.75 -1.09 -1.03
C VAL A 192 -5.84 -0.47 -2.09
N TRP A 193 -4.52 -0.57 -1.94
CA TRP A 193 -3.60 -0.12 -2.99
C TRP A 193 -3.80 -0.84 -4.32
N GLN A 194 -4.20 -2.11 -4.27
CA GLN A 194 -4.60 -2.83 -5.48
C GLN A 194 -5.86 -2.24 -6.13
N VAL A 195 -6.85 -1.76 -5.36
CA VAL A 195 -8.00 -1.03 -5.93
C VAL A 195 -7.54 0.24 -6.64
N PHE A 196 -6.71 1.06 -5.99
CA PHE A 196 -6.13 2.27 -6.60
C PHE A 196 -5.33 1.97 -7.87
N TYR A 197 -4.53 0.91 -7.83
CA TYR A 197 -3.75 0.47 -8.97
C TYR A 197 -4.66 0.05 -10.13
N ASN A 198 -5.70 -0.71 -9.85
CA ASN A 198 -6.64 -1.17 -10.88
C ASN A 198 -7.42 -0.03 -11.53
N ASP A 199 -7.75 1.01 -10.77
CA ASP A 199 -8.35 2.24 -11.29
C ASP A 199 -7.36 3.00 -12.19
N THR A 200 -6.12 3.17 -11.71
CA THR A 200 -5.04 3.81 -12.46
C THR A 200 -4.71 3.05 -13.75
N ALA A 201 -4.65 1.72 -13.68
CA ALA A 201 -4.43 0.85 -14.83
C ALA A 201 -5.57 0.98 -15.85
N ARG A 202 -6.84 1.07 -15.40
CA ARG A 202 -7.97 1.33 -16.29
C ARG A 202 -7.80 2.66 -17.02
N LEU A 203 -7.46 3.72 -16.29
CA LEU A 203 -7.28 5.06 -16.87
C LEU A 203 -6.14 5.10 -17.88
N LEU A 204 -5.04 4.40 -17.61
CA LEU A 204 -3.84 4.42 -18.46
C LEU A 204 -3.90 3.43 -19.62
N MET A 205 -4.65 2.34 -19.51
CA MET A 205 -4.81 1.34 -20.58
C MET A 205 -5.97 1.66 -21.52
N THR A 206 -6.87 2.59 -21.15
CA THR A 206 -7.97 3.01 -22.02
C THR A 206 -7.55 4.22 -22.84
N PRO A 207 -7.47 4.10 -24.19
CA PRO A 207 -7.12 5.23 -25.05
C PRO A 207 -8.06 6.41 -24.82
N PRO A 208 -7.55 7.66 -24.75
CA PRO A 208 -8.40 8.85 -24.73
C PRO A 208 -9.28 8.90 -25.98
N GLU A 209 -10.47 9.49 -25.86
CA GLU A 209 -11.37 9.68 -27.00
C GLU A 209 -10.64 10.37 -28.17
N GLY A 210 -10.78 9.78 -29.36
CA GLY A 210 -10.11 10.26 -30.58
C GLY A 210 -8.68 9.76 -30.78
N THR A 211 -8.11 9.00 -29.84
CA THR A 211 -6.80 8.35 -30.01
C THR A 211 -6.98 6.94 -30.60
N PRO A 212 -6.28 6.58 -31.69
CA PRO A 212 -6.31 5.22 -32.22
C PRO A 212 -5.79 4.21 -31.20
N ASP A 213 -6.53 3.12 -31.03
CA ASP A 213 -6.13 1.99 -30.19
C ASP A 213 -5.09 1.12 -30.91
N SER A 214 -3.84 1.58 -30.89
CA SER A 214 -2.72 0.93 -31.58
C SER A 214 -1.94 -0.02 -30.68
N TRP A 215 -1.23 -0.98 -31.29
CA TRP A 215 -0.40 -1.92 -30.54
C TRP A 215 0.75 -1.22 -29.80
N GLU A 216 1.28 -0.13 -30.37
CA GLU A 216 2.32 0.70 -29.74
C GLU A 216 1.80 1.34 -28.44
N TYR A 217 0.59 1.91 -28.48
CA TYR A 217 -0.05 2.49 -27.30
C TYR A 217 -0.24 1.45 -26.21
N ARG A 218 -0.73 0.25 -26.56
CA ARG A 218 -0.97 -0.83 -25.59
C ARG A 218 0.32 -1.34 -24.94
N ILE A 219 1.39 -1.51 -25.72
CA ILE A 219 2.69 -1.93 -25.17
C ILE A 219 3.27 -0.85 -24.26
N PHE A 220 3.27 0.42 -24.71
CA PHE A 220 3.78 1.52 -23.89
C PHE A 220 3.00 1.67 -22.59
N SER A 221 1.67 1.63 -22.68
CA SER A 221 0.78 1.71 -21.52
C SER A 221 0.99 0.54 -20.57
N ALA A 222 1.15 -0.69 -21.08
CA ALA A 222 1.46 -1.85 -20.25
C ALA A 222 2.80 -1.70 -19.51
N VAL A 223 3.86 -1.23 -20.18
CA VAL A 223 5.16 -0.96 -19.51
C VAL A 223 5.01 0.09 -18.43
N PHE A 224 4.27 1.18 -18.69
CA PHE A 224 4.06 2.23 -17.71
C PHE A 224 3.21 1.74 -16.52
N VAL A 225 2.13 1.00 -16.79
CA VAL A 225 1.29 0.35 -15.77
C VAL A 225 2.08 -0.66 -14.95
N PHE A 226 3.05 -1.36 -15.54
CA PHE A 226 3.97 -2.22 -14.79
C PHE A 226 4.81 -1.44 -13.77
N ILE A 227 5.29 -0.24 -14.12
CA ILE A 227 5.99 0.63 -13.15
C ILE A 227 5.04 1.04 -12.01
N VAL A 228 3.80 1.42 -12.33
CA VAL A 228 2.78 1.74 -11.32
C VAL A 228 2.47 0.52 -10.46
N PHE A 229 2.41 -0.68 -11.03
CA PHE A 229 2.24 -1.94 -10.31
C PHE A 229 3.37 -2.19 -9.32
N LEU A 230 4.63 -1.98 -9.73
CA LEU A 230 5.77 -2.10 -8.83
C LEU A 230 5.65 -1.12 -7.65
N LEU A 231 5.14 0.10 -7.88
CA LEU A 231 4.85 1.01 -6.79
C LEU A 231 3.71 0.47 -5.92
N PHE A 232 2.51 0.27 -6.46
CA PHE A 232 1.31 0.07 -5.65
C PHE A 232 1.12 -1.36 -5.14
N TYR A 233 1.80 -2.36 -5.70
CA TYR A 233 1.75 -3.73 -5.21
C TYR A 233 3.02 -4.12 -4.47
N LEU A 234 4.18 -3.90 -5.09
CA LEU A 234 5.43 -4.42 -4.56
C LEU A 234 5.85 -3.71 -3.27
N SER A 235 5.59 -2.40 -3.12
CA SER A 235 5.91 -1.66 -1.89
C SER A 235 5.09 -2.15 -0.70
N PRO A 236 3.75 -2.24 -0.81
CA PRO A 236 2.94 -2.90 0.20
C PRO A 236 3.39 -4.32 0.54
N ARG A 237 3.81 -5.10 -0.47
CA ARG A 237 4.26 -6.50 -0.36
C ARG A 237 5.66 -6.68 0.23
N THR A 238 6.43 -5.60 0.45
CA THR A 238 7.85 -5.68 0.87
C THR A 238 8.08 -6.44 2.16
N VAL A 239 7.20 -6.35 3.15
CA VAL A 239 7.33 -7.03 4.46
C VAL A 239 7.30 -8.55 4.32
N PHE A 240 6.54 -9.07 3.36
CA PHE A 240 6.51 -10.50 3.07
C PHE A 240 7.68 -10.88 2.14
N LEU A 241 8.11 -9.96 1.26
CA LEU A 241 9.28 -10.15 0.37
C LEU A 241 10.60 -10.34 1.11
N ILE A 242 10.65 -9.89 2.35
CA ILE A 242 11.80 -10.11 3.23
C ILE A 242 12.11 -11.61 3.33
N GLU A 243 11.07 -12.45 3.45
CA GLU A 243 11.20 -13.88 3.67
C GLU A 243 11.27 -14.67 2.34
N ASP A 244 10.51 -14.25 1.33
CA ASP A 244 10.23 -15.08 0.15
C ASP A 244 10.92 -14.61 -1.16
N ARG A 245 11.65 -13.48 -1.17
CA ARG A 245 12.33 -12.96 -2.39
C ARG A 245 13.31 -13.93 -3.06
N LYS A 246 13.85 -14.90 -2.31
CA LYS A 246 14.86 -15.84 -2.80
C LYS A 246 14.27 -16.98 -3.65
N TYR A 247 12.95 -17.15 -3.60
CA TYR A 247 12.23 -18.22 -4.28
C TYR A 247 11.71 -17.74 -5.63
N LEU A 248 11.93 -18.52 -6.68
CA LEU A 248 11.46 -18.19 -8.02
C LEU A 248 9.92 -18.11 -8.08
N GLY A 249 9.24 -18.99 -7.34
CA GLY A 249 7.79 -19.02 -7.27
C GLY A 249 7.19 -17.66 -6.86
N THR A 250 7.77 -16.99 -5.87
CA THR A 250 7.35 -15.65 -5.43
C THR A 250 7.25 -14.67 -6.58
N TRP A 251 8.26 -14.62 -7.45
CA TRP A 251 8.28 -13.72 -8.60
C TRP A 251 7.28 -14.11 -9.68
N VAL A 252 7.06 -15.41 -9.89
CA VAL A 252 6.02 -15.91 -10.80
C VAL A 252 4.63 -15.49 -10.32
N PHE A 253 4.34 -15.62 -9.03
CA PHE A 253 3.05 -15.22 -8.46
C PHE A 253 2.85 -13.70 -8.53
N ILE A 254 3.87 -12.90 -8.17
CA ILE A 254 3.83 -11.43 -8.31
C ILE A 254 3.56 -11.03 -9.77
N PHE A 255 4.26 -11.63 -10.72
CA PHE A 255 4.02 -11.36 -12.14
C PHE A 255 2.62 -11.82 -12.57
N GLY A 256 2.12 -12.92 -12.02
CA GLY A 256 0.74 -13.37 -12.19
C GLY A 256 -0.28 -12.33 -11.72
N VAL A 257 -0.06 -11.65 -10.60
CA VAL A 257 -0.92 -10.55 -10.12
C VAL A 257 -0.95 -9.41 -11.16
N TYR A 258 0.22 -9.02 -11.68
CA TYR A 258 0.30 -8.01 -12.73
C TYR A 258 -0.46 -8.44 -13.99
N LEU A 259 -0.22 -9.65 -14.51
CA LEU A 259 -0.93 -10.16 -15.68
C LEU A 259 -2.45 -10.19 -15.46
N ALA A 260 -2.90 -10.68 -14.31
CA ALA A 260 -4.32 -10.72 -13.95
C ALA A 260 -4.98 -9.34 -13.95
N SER A 261 -4.24 -8.29 -13.58
CA SER A 261 -4.77 -6.93 -13.57
C SER A 261 -4.87 -6.29 -14.95
N VAL A 262 -3.99 -6.68 -15.87
CA VAL A 262 -3.84 -6.06 -17.19
C VAL A 262 -4.59 -6.83 -18.28
N VAL A 263 -4.70 -8.16 -18.17
CA VAL A 263 -5.31 -9.04 -19.19
C VAL A 263 -6.72 -8.63 -19.59
N ARG A 264 -7.48 -8.04 -18.67
CA ARG A 264 -8.86 -7.56 -18.92
C ARG A 264 -8.95 -6.33 -19.84
N PHE A 265 -7.83 -5.67 -20.09
CA PHE A 265 -7.74 -4.49 -20.97
C PHE A 265 -7.17 -4.82 -22.34
N TRP A 266 -6.71 -6.05 -22.56
CA TRP A 266 -6.25 -6.57 -23.84
C TRP A 266 -7.43 -7.16 -24.61
#